data_AF-A0A838NSR7-F1
#
_entry.id   AF-A0A838NSR7-F1
#
_cell.length_a   1.000
_cell.length_b   1.000
_cell.length_c   1.000
_cell.angle_alpha   90.00
_cell.angle_beta   90.00
_cell.angle_gamma   90.00
#
_symmetry.space_group_name_H-M   'P 1'
#
loop_
_entity.id
_entity.type
_entity.pdbx_description
1 polymer ?
#
loop_
_entity_poly.entity_id
_entity_poly.type
_entity_poly.pdbx_seq_one_letter_code
_entity_poly.pdbx_strand_id
1 'polypeptide(L)'
;MSAIRVYRFVLSGFSVLAVFGCSGQRQPTSGGLPSPVAGTRPEQVRDPSLVYNEMGLIATGNPLPYVGKIAYFATQSLDTTMMLTSISIPNRALSFVRDGDTYRAPYEVRLRLTQGTVEVKTVDALEIVRVATFKEVNRTDESVIFQHYFRARPGNYNLSFTVRDVSSNRSATQEGAVTIPQMRVGHLSTPVLVYEANPRLRLDSLPKILASPRSSAVFGQDSSISVYLEGYGQQAQLPVTFVVQNDRGVVTLRDTAILQRQGNLLSGAVNIPISRVSIGIANVTFTRGDATDTVRTPVFVSFGNDIPLMSFEELLSQLRYYVASDRLRALRETAAEQRGAAWAAFLRSSDPAPATPEHEGLQTYFARLSQANLRFREDGASRSGWLSDRGKVYVALGEPDQAYEQTSNAPLSRSSVSGRGRIQYWEYSQYRVRLVFYDETGIGRWRLTPASEVEFQNVNARLLVR
;
A
#
# COMPACT_ATOMS: atom_id res chain seq x y z
N MET A 1 5.77 -19.22 11.08
CA MET A 1 6.18 -19.56 12.47
C MET A 1 6.46 -18.24 13.16
N SER A 2 5.70 -17.70 14.12
CA SER A 2 4.99 -18.30 15.26
C SER A 2 3.56 -17.71 15.35
N ALA A 3 2.54 -18.55 15.52
CA ALA A 3 1.15 -18.11 15.62
C ALA A 3 0.84 -17.63 17.05
N ILE A 4 0.56 -16.33 17.21
CA ILE A 4 0.20 -15.72 18.49
C ILE A 4 -1.25 -16.10 18.85
N ARG A 5 -1.43 -16.78 19.99
CA ARG A 5 -2.74 -17.11 20.57
C ARG A 5 -3.33 -15.90 21.29
N VAL A 6 -4.55 -15.50 20.92
CA VAL A 6 -5.33 -14.43 21.58
C VAL A 6 -6.36 -15.05 22.53
N TYR A 7 -6.38 -14.62 23.79
CA TYR A 7 -7.44 -14.92 24.77
C TYR A 7 -8.44 -13.75 24.84
N ARG A 8 -9.74 -14.07 24.79
CA ARG A 8 -10.87 -13.13 24.84
C ARG A 8 -11.33 -12.87 26.28
N PHE A 9 -11.56 -11.60 26.63
CA PHE A 9 -12.44 -11.21 27.72
C PHE A 9 -13.46 -10.17 27.21
N VAL A 10 -14.74 -10.38 27.50
CA VAL A 10 -15.86 -9.52 27.11
C VAL A 10 -16.27 -8.71 28.34
N LEU A 11 -16.28 -7.39 28.23
CA LEU A 11 -16.87 -6.48 29.23
C LEU A 11 -17.76 -5.47 28.51
N SER A 12 -19.04 -5.52 28.86
CA SER A 12 -20.13 -4.69 28.34
C SER A 12 -20.26 -3.39 29.13
N GLY A 13 -20.28 -2.24 28.43
CA GLY A 13 -20.45 -0.92 29.03
C GLY A 13 -21.45 -0.06 28.25
N PHE A 14 -22.34 0.59 29.00
CA PHE A 14 -23.49 1.40 28.58
C PHE A 14 -23.11 2.68 27.80
N SER A 15 -23.98 3.09 26.86
CA SER A 15 -23.88 4.36 26.12
C SER A 15 -25.00 5.33 26.51
N VAL A 16 -24.65 6.60 26.69
CA VAL A 16 -25.56 7.74 26.92
C VAL A 16 -25.68 8.55 25.62
N LEU A 17 -26.92 8.87 25.23
CA LEU A 17 -27.29 9.64 24.04
C LEU A 17 -27.07 11.15 24.22
N ALA A 18 -26.61 11.82 23.16
CA ALA A 18 -26.79 13.26 22.97
C ALA A 18 -27.22 13.53 21.52
N VAL A 19 -28.30 14.30 21.37
CA VAL A 19 -28.96 14.69 20.11
C VAL A 19 -28.54 16.09 19.74
N PHE A 20 -28.18 16.35 18.49
CA PHE A 20 -28.26 17.68 17.89
C PHE A 20 -28.74 17.63 16.44
N GLY A 21 -29.67 18.54 16.13
CA GLY A 21 -30.49 18.58 14.92
C GLY A 21 -29.93 19.42 13.77
N CYS A 22 -30.70 19.37 12.68
CA CYS A 22 -30.42 19.75 11.30
C CYS A 22 -30.43 21.27 11.00
N SER A 23 -29.74 21.64 9.90
CA SER A 23 -30.24 22.43 8.74
C SER A 23 -29.07 22.59 7.74
N GLY A 24 -29.16 22.57 6.42
CA GLY A 24 -30.28 22.57 5.49
C GLY A 24 -30.14 23.73 4.50
N GLN A 25 -29.54 23.54 3.32
CA GLN A 25 -29.84 24.35 2.12
C GLN A 25 -29.37 23.69 0.81
N ARG A 26 -30.28 23.63 -0.16
CA ARG A 26 -30.12 23.21 -1.57
C ARG A 26 -30.37 24.43 -2.45
N GLN A 27 -29.71 24.51 -3.62
CA GLN A 27 -30.33 24.83 -4.93
C GLN A 27 -29.32 24.73 -6.12
N PRO A 28 -29.73 24.76 -7.41
CA PRO A 28 -29.38 23.69 -8.37
C PRO A 28 -28.86 24.16 -9.76
N THR A 29 -28.72 23.18 -10.68
CA THR A 29 -28.77 23.21 -12.17
C THR A 29 -27.50 23.34 -13.05
N SER A 30 -27.26 22.21 -13.77
CA SER A 30 -26.94 21.99 -15.21
C SER A 30 -25.71 22.61 -15.91
N GLY A 31 -24.93 21.74 -16.57
CA GLY A 31 -24.23 22.05 -17.83
C GLY A 31 -22.91 21.30 -18.06
N GLY A 32 -22.90 20.31 -18.98
CA GLY A 32 -21.74 19.87 -19.77
C GLY A 32 -20.59 19.14 -19.07
N LEU A 33 -20.38 17.86 -19.40
CA LEU A 33 -19.15 17.13 -19.06
C LEU A 33 -17.99 17.61 -19.97
N PRO A 34 -16.87 18.13 -19.43
CA PRO A 34 -15.64 18.21 -20.19
C PRO A 34 -14.92 16.85 -20.15
N SER A 35 -14.57 16.32 -21.32
CA SER A 35 -13.63 15.20 -21.44
C SER A 35 -12.29 15.55 -20.79
N PRO A 36 -11.65 14.65 -20.02
CA PRO A 36 -10.32 14.92 -19.49
C PRO A 36 -9.28 14.78 -20.61
N VAL A 37 -8.66 15.91 -20.95
CA VAL A 37 -7.36 15.94 -21.63
C VAL A 37 -6.36 15.18 -20.76
N ALA A 38 -5.57 14.30 -21.38
CA ALA A 38 -4.51 13.54 -20.75
C ALA A 38 -3.42 14.47 -20.20
N GLY A 39 -3.61 14.96 -18.96
CA GLY A 39 -2.58 15.57 -18.16
C GLY A 39 -1.90 14.50 -17.32
N THR A 40 -0.59 14.31 -17.50
CA THR A 40 0.27 13.58 -16.56
C THR A 40 0.06 14.15 -15.16
N ARG A 41 -0.61 13.38 -14.29
CA ARG A 41 -0.83 13.73 -12.89
C ARG A 41 0.53 13.87 -12.18
N PRO A 42 0.72 14.88 -11.32
CA PRO A 42 1.95 15.03 -10.56
C PRO A 42 2.16 13.84 -9.61
N GLU A 43 3.36 13.24 -9.67
CA GLU A 43 3.87 12.32 -8.66
C GLU A 43 4.00 13.09 -7.33
N GLN A 44 2.92 13.12 -6.53
CA GLN A 44 2.99 13.39 -5.10
C GLN A 44 3.78 12.24 -4.45
N VAL A 45 4.41 12.43 -3.29
CA VAL A 45 4.66 11.30 -2.40
C VAL A 45 3.31 10.70 -2.10
N ARG A 46 2.97 9.65 -2.83
CA ARG A 46 1.70 8.98 -2.67
C ARG A 46 1.76 8.38 -1.29
N ASP A 47 0.90 8.91 -0.41
CA ASP A 47 0.49 8.16 0.77
C ASP A 47 0.16 6.74 0.28
N PRO A 48 0.85 5.70 0.78
CA PRO A 48 0.63 4.31 0.35
C PRO A 48 -0.86 3.92 0.38
N SER A 49 -1.64 4.57 1.24
CA SER A 49 -3.09 4.42 1.32
C SER A 49 -3.79 4.72 -0.02
N LEU A 50 -3.33 5.72 -0.79
CA LEU A 50 -3.90 6.08 -2.08
C LEU A 50 -3.74 4.96 -3.10
N VAL A 51 -2.58 4.28 -3.12
CA VAL A 51 -2.34 3.15 -4.03
C VAL A 51 -3.26 1.98 -3.66
N TYR A 52 -3.38 1.66 -2.37
CA TYR A 52 -4.31 0.63 -1.91
C TYR A 52 -5.76 0.97 -2.22
N ASN A 53 -6.17 2.23 -2.06
CA ASN A 53 -7.51 2.70 -2.41
C ASN A 53 -7.75 2.64 -3.94
N GLU A 54 -6.75 2.97 -4.77
CA GLU A 54 -6.79 2.79 -6.23
C GLU A 54 -6.91 1.30 -6.62
N MET A 55 -6.33 0.39 -5.83
CA MET A 55 -6.52 -1.06 -5.97
C MET A 55 -7.90 -1.56 -5.50
N GLY A 56 -8.73 -0.71 -4.89
CA GLY A 56 -10.04 -1.06 -4.34
C GLY A 56 -9.97 -1.70 -2.94
N LEU A 57 -8.85 -1.56 -2.22
CA LEU A 57 -8.74 -1.88 -0.80
C LEU A 57 -9.13 -0.66 0.05
N ILE A 58 -9.40 -0.89 1.34
CA ILE A 58 -9.76 0.15 2.30
C ILE A 58 -8.46 0.58 3.00
N ALA A 59 -7.95 1.78 2.75
CA ALA A 59 -6.69 2.19 3.39
C ALA A 59 -6.69 3.63 3.89
N THR A 60 -5.97 3.84 5.00
CA THR A 60 -5.73 5.15 5.61
C THR A 60 -4.24 5.46 5.68
N GLY A 61 -3.91 6.75 5.69
CA GLY A 61 -2.57 7.27 5.93
C GLY A 61 -2.34 7.65 7.39
N ASN A 62 -1.48 8.66 7.60
CA ASN A 62 -1.27 9.26 8.92
C ASN A 62 -2.59 9.86 9.48
N PRO A 63 -2.80 9.85 10.82
CA PRO A 63 -1.85 9.48 11.87
C PRO A 63 -1.78 7.98 12.20
N LEU A 64 -2.70 7.16 11.66
CA LEU A 64 -2.75 5.71 11.89
C LEU A 64 -3.03 4.99 10.56
N PRO A 65 -1.97 4.51 9.88
CA PRO A 65 -2.14 3.80 8.62
C PRO A 65 -2.61 2.37 8.84
N TYR A 66 -3.64 1.96 8.10
CA TYR A 66 -4.06 0.56 8.00
C TYR A 66 -4.53 0.25 6.58
N VAL A 67 -4.60 -1.05 6.26
CA VAL A 67 -5.13 -1.55 4.98
C VAL A 67 -6.08 -2.68 5.28
N GLY A 68 -7.28 -2.63 4.71
CA GLY A 68 -8.34 -3.58 4.95
C GLY A 68 -9.01 -4.07 3.67
N LYS A 69 -9.67 -5.21 3.81
CA LYS A 69 -10.41 -5.87 2.73
C LYS A 69 -11.66 -6.53 3.31
N ILE A 70 -12.72 -6.51 2.51
CA ILE A 70 -13.97 -7.21 2.77
C ILE A 70 -14.11 -8.35 1.78
N ALA A 71 -14.54 -9.52 2.26
CA ALA A 71 -14.87 -10.66 1.42
C ALA A 71 -16.25 -11.20 1.77
N TYR A 72 -16.95 -11.71 0.76
CA TYR A 72 -18.31 -12.22 0.86
C TYR A 72 -18.33 -13.72 0.56
N PHE A 73 -18.99 -14.48 1.45
CA PHE A 73 -19.17 -15.92 1.32
C PHE A 73 -20.64 -16.28 1.55
N ALA A 74 -21.08 -17.37 0.91
CA ALA A 74 -22.42 -17.89 1.14
C ALA A 74 -22.59 -18.42 2.57
N THR A 75 -23.84 -18.40 3.01
CA THR A 75 -24.31 -19.11 4.20
C THR A 75 -25.31 -20.18 3.79
N GLN A 76 -25.83 -20.93 4.76
CA GLN A 76 -26.91 -21.89 4.50
C GLN A 76 -28.23 -21.24 4.05
N SER A 77 -28.40 -19.92 4.25
CA SER A 77 -29.59 -19.16 3.86
C SER A 77 -29.25 -18.15 2.77
N LEU A 78 -30.14 -18.02 1.78
CA LEU A 78 -30.03 -17.00 0.72
C LEU A 78 -30.29 -15.58 1.22
N ASP A 79 -30.90 -15.41 2.40
CA ASP A 79 -31.20 -14.09 2.96
C ASP A 79 -30.04 -13.54 3.81
N THR A 80 -28.95 -14.32 3.95
CA THR A 80 -27.79 -13.91 4.73
C THR A 80 -26.48 -14.20 3.99
N THR A 81 -25.60 -13.21 3.98
CA THR A 81 -24.24 -13.33 3.45
C THR A 81 -23.25 -13.22 4.60
N MET A 82 -22.24 -14.10 4.60
CA MET A 82 -21.13 -14.05 5.53
C MET A 82 -20.13 -13.03 5.01
N MET A 83 -19.76 -12.08 5.85
CA MET A 83 -18.70 -11.12 5.57
C MET A 83 -17.46 -11.51 6.37
N LEU A 84 -16.31 -11.49 5.73
CA LEU A 84 -15.01 -11.42 6.37
C LEU A 84 -14.49 -10.00 6.21
N THR A 85 -14.21 -9.37 7.33
CA THR A 85 -13.36 -8.18 7.38
C THR A 85 -11.97 -8.58 7.80
N SER A 86 -10.96 -8.07 7.10
CA SER A 86 -9.57 -8.24 7.50
C SER A 86 -8.85 -6.89 7.40
N ILE A 87 -7.99 -6.58 8.37
CA ILE A 87 -7.22 -5.33 8.45
C ILE A 87 -5.77 -5.67 8.79
N SER A 88 -4.84 -4.97 8.17
CA SER A 88 -3.41 -5.03 8.42
C SER A 88 -2.89 -3.68 8.90
N ILE A 89 -2.28 -3.65 10.08
CA ILE A 89 -1.72 -2.45 10.72
C ILE A 89 -0.20 -2.65 10.86
N PRO A 90 0.65 -1.74 10.37
CA PRO A 90 2.10 -1.82 10.60
C PRO A 90 2.41 -1.76 12.10
N ASN A 91 3.39 -2.54 12.59
CA ASN A 91 3.77 -2.50 14.02
C ASN A 91 4.11 -1.07 14.48
N ARG A 92 4.94 -0.36 13.70
CA ARG A 92 5.31 1.05 13.94
C ARG A 92 4.13 2.03 14.01
N ALA A 93 2.95 1.64 13.52
CA ALA A 93 1.75 2.48 13.60
C ALA A 93 1.11 2.44 14.99
N LEU A 94 1.42 1.44 15.82
CA LEU A 94 0.89 1.30 17.18
C LEU A 94 1.92 1.74 18.22
N SER A 95 1.45 2.28 19.35
CA SER A 95 2.29 2.62 20.48
C SER A 95 2.46 1.41 21.40
N PHE A 96 3.66 0.83 21.37
CA PHE A 96 4.04 -0.26 22.24
C PHE A 96 4.50 0.24 23.61
N VAL A 97 4.01 -0.40 24.65
CA VAL A 97 4.44 -0.20 26.04
C VAL A 97 5.14 -1.46 26.55
N ARG A 98 6.14 -1.28 27.42
CA ARG A 98 6.83 -2.41 28.05
C ARG A 98 5.87 -3.17 28.96
N ASP A 99 5.85 -4.49 28.85
CA ASP A 99 5.04 -5.44 29.65
C ASP A 99 5.95 -6.60 30.09
N GLY A 100 6.59 -6.44 31.25
CA GLY A 100 7.64 -7.33 31.73
C GLY A 100 8.86 -7.34 30.80
N ASP A 101 9.19 -8.52 30.28
CA ASP A 101 10.28 -8.74 29.31
C ASP A 101 9.81 -8.62 27.85
N THR A 102 8.53 -8.31 27.64
CA THR A 102 7.94 -8.13 26.31
C THR A 102 7.44 -6.70 26.12
N TYR A 103 6.92 -6.43 24.94
CA TYR A 103 6.19 -5.20 24.64
C TYR A 103 4.79 -5.56 24.18
N ARG A 104 3.81 -4.73 24.56
CA ARG A 104 2.43 -4.88 24.09
C ARG A 104 1.86 -3.59 23.53
N ALA A 105 0.95 -3.70 22.58
CA ALA A 105 0.20 -2.58 22.04
C ALA A 105 -1.30 -2.93 21.97
N PRO A 106 -2.15 -2.34 22.83
CA PRO A 106 -3.59 -2.46 22.72
C PRO A 106 -4.15 -1.57 21.59
N TYR A 107 -5.06 -2.11 20.79
CA TYR A 107 -5.75 -1.36 19.74
C TYR A 107 -7.23 -1.75 19.68
N GLU A 108 -8.07 -0.80 19.27
CA GLU A 108 -9.50 -1.01 19.08
C GLU A 108 -9.83 -0.99 17.59
N VAL A 109 -10.70 -1.91 17.17
CA VAL A 109 -11.34 -1.91 15.85
C VAL A 109 -12.84 -1.81 16.04
N ARG A 110 -13.43 -0.77 15.44
CA ARG A 110 -14.88 -0.58 15.36
C ARG A 110 -15.33 -0.66 13.90
N LEU A 111 -16.24 -1.57 13.62
CA LEU A 111 -16.92 -1.71 12.33
C LEU A 111 -18.39 -1.34 12.54
N ARG A 112 -18.90 -0.40 11.75
CA ARG A 112 -20.32 -0.03 11.75
C ARG A 112 -20.92 -0.16 10.36
N LEU A 113 -21.97 -0.96 10.24
CA LEU A 113 -22.77 -1.12 9.03
C LEU A 113 -24.10 -0.40 9.21
N THR A 114 -24.40 0.57 8.35
CA THR A 114 -25.63 1.35 8.38
C THR A 114 -26.42 1.25 7.07
N GLN A 115 -27.74 1.40 7.16
CA GLN A 115 -28.63 1.52 6.03
C GLN A 115 -29.42 2.82 6.18
N GLY A 116 -29.03 3.86 5.43
CA GLY A 116 -29.48 5.23 5.69
C GLY A 116 -28.99 5.70 7.06
N THR A 117 -29.90 6.07 7.94
CA THR A 117 -29.60 6.49 9.33
C THR A 117 -29.65 5.34 10.33
N VAL A 118 -30.11 4.14 9.91
CA VAL A 118 -30.30 3.00 10.80
C VAL A 118 -28.99 2.21 10.91
N GLU A 119 -28.53 2.02 12.13
CA GLU A 119 -27.43 1.10 12.42
C GLU A 119 -27.92 -0.34 12.35
N VAL A 120 -27.35 -1.13 11.43
CA VAL A 120 -27.74 -2.52 11.19
C VAL A 120 -26.84 -3.49 11.94
N LYS A 121 -25.55 -3.15 12.05
CA LYS A 121 -24.58 -3.94 12.79
C LYS A 121 -23.44 -3.06 13.29
N THR A 122 -23.02 -3.31 14.53
CA THR A 122 -21.74 -2.83 15.06
C THR A 122 -20.92 -3.99 15.58
N VAL A 123 -19.61 -3.91 15.36
CA VAL A 123 -18.59 -4.78 15.96
C VAL A 123 -17.58 -3.88 16.63
N ASP A 124 -17.37 -4.08 17.92
CA ASP A 124 -16.32 -3.45 18.71
C ASP A 124 -15.37 -4.54 19.20
N ALA A 125 -14.08 -4.42 18.88
CA ALA A 125 -13.06 -5.36 19.30
C ALA A 125 -11.87 -4.62 19.90
N LEU A 126 -11.48 -4.99 21.12
CA LEU A 126 -10.23 -4.58 21.75
C LEU A 126 -9.25 -5.74 21.65
N GLU A 127 -8.13 -5.50 21.00
CA GLU A 127 -7.10 -6.50 20.71
C GLU A 127 -5.75 -6.06 21.28
N ILE A 128 -4.86 -7.01 21.53
CA ILE A 128 -3.52 -6.74 22.09
C ILE A 128 -2.47 -7.47 21.27
N VAL A 129 -1.55 -6.71 20.70
CA VAL A 129 -0.35 -7.23 20.05
C VAL A 129 0.74 -7.40 21.10
N ARG A 130 1.51 -8.49 21.02
CA ARG A 130 2.69 -8.70 21.87
C ARG A 130 3.88 -9.06 21.01
N VAL A 131 5.02 -8.42 21.29
CA VAL A 131 6.31 -8.66 20.63
C VAL A 131 7.39 -8.85 21.68
N ALA A 132 8.39 -9.67 21.38
CA ALA A 132 9.43 -10.03 22.34
C ALA A 132 10.49 -8.92 22.46
N THR A 133 10.85 -8.30 21.34
CA THR A 133 11.96 -7.35 21.28
C THR A 133 11.54 -5.97 20.78
N PHE A 134 12.29 -4.93 21.18
CA PHE A 134 12.11 -3.58 20.64
C PHE A 134 12.39 -3.51 19.12
N LYS A 135 13.22 -4.42 18.58
CA LYS A 135 13.48 -4.51 17.15
C LYS A 135 12.21 -4.87 16.37
N GLU A 136 11.39 -5.78 16.89
CA GLU A 136 10.08 -6.19 16.30
C GLU A 136 9.06 -5.03 16.25
N VAL A 137 9.14 -4.08 17.18
CA VAL A 137 8.27 -2.88 17.20
C VAL A 137 8.46 -2.03 15.94
N ASN A 138 9.71 -1.92 15.46
CA ASN A 138 10.07 -1.04 14.36
C ASN A 138 10.08 -1.73 12.99
N ARG A 139 9.73 -3.02 12.92
CA ARG A 139 9.68 -3.77 11.67
C ARG A 139 8.61 -3.21 10.71
N THR A 140 9.01 -3.06 9.45
CA THR A 140 8.17 -2.57 8.34
C THR A 140 7.45 -3.70 7.62
N ASP A 141 8.05 -4.89 7.61
CA ASP A 141 7.54 -6.09 6.96
C ASP A 141 6.52 -6.87 7.81
N GLU A 142 6.60 -6.75 9.13
CA GLU A 142 5.66 -7.37 10.06
C GLU A 142 4.43 -6.49 10.29
N SER A 143 3.26 -7.12 10.33
CA SER A 143 2.01 -6.40 10.54
C SER A 143 0.96 -7.19 11.27
N VAL A 144 0.25 -6.47 12.10
CA VAL A 144 -0.85 -6.95 12.92
C VAL A 144 -2.04 -7.21 12.01
N ILE A 145 -2.56 -8.44 12.05
CA ILE A 145 -3.73 -8.83 11.28
C ILE A 145 -4.92 -8.95 12.23
N PHE A 146 -5.93 -8.10 12.02
CA PHE A 146 -7.24 -8.27 12.61
C PHE A 146 -8.17 -8.94 11.59
N GLN A 147 -8.94 -9.94 12.01
CA GLN A 147 -9.96 -10.56 11.16
C GLN A 147 -11.24 -10.85 11.94
N HIS A 148 -12.38 -10.52 11.33
CA HIS A 148 -13.68 -10.72 11.94
C HIS A 148 -14.73 -11.20 10.94
N TYR A 149 -15.48 -12.22 11.32
CA TYR A 149 -16.62 -12.71 10.58
C TYR A 149 -17.93 -12.22 11.19
N PHE A 150 -18.82 -11.73 10.36
CA PHE A 150 -20.19 -11.42 10.76
C PHE A 150 -21.15 -11.68 9.59
N ARG A 151 -22.45 -11.72 9.88
CA ARG A 151 -23.50 -11.95 8.89
C ARG A 151 -24.37 -10.72 8.73
N ALA A 152 -24.78 -10.44 7.51
CA ALA A 152 -25.70 -9.37 7.17
C ALA A 152 -26.61 -9.81 6.02
N ARG A 153 -27.75 -9.14 5.85
CA ARG A 153 -28.64 -9.38 4.71
C ARG A 153 -28.02 -8.80 3.43
N PRO A 154 -28.30 -9.38 2.25
CA PRO A 154 -27.95 -8.74 0.97
C PRO A 154 -28.60 -7.37 0.84
N GLY A 155 -27.88 -6.40 0.27
CA GLY A 155 -28.37 -5.03 0.11
C GLY A 155 -27.26 -3.98 0.04
N ASN A 156 -27.67 -2.72 -0.06
CA ASN A 156 -26.77 -1.56 -0.08
C ASN A 156 -26.67 -0.96 1.33
N TYR A 157 -25.43 -0.72 1.77
CA TYR A 157 -25.11 -0.20 3.10
C TYR A 157 -24.00 0.84 2.99
N ASN A 158 -23.80 1.60 4.07
CA ASN A 158 -22.57 2.32 4.32
C ASN A 158 -21.80 1.56 5.42
N LEU A 159 -20.50 1.40 5.23
CA LEU A 159 -19.62 0.71 6.16
C LEU A 159 -18.53 1.66 6.64
N SER A 160 -18.43 1.83 7.95
CA SER A 160 -17.40 2.61 8.61
C SER A 160 -16.43 1.68 9.33
N PHE A 161 -15.14 1.90 9.10
CA PHE A 161 -14.02 1.22 9.75
C PHE A 161 -13.21 2.21 10.54
N THR A 162 -13.22 2.08 11.86
CA THR A 162 -12.38 2.87 12.76
C THR A 162 -11.35 1.98 13.42
N VAL A 163 -10.09 2.37 13.34
CA VAL A 163 -8.99 1.77 14.11
C VAL A 163 -8.44 2.83 15.04
N ARG A 164 -8.21 2.46 16.30
CA ARG A 164 -7.66 3.35 17.33
C ARG A 164 -6.49 2.67 18.05
N ASP A 165 -5.38 3.38 18.15
CA ASP A 165 -4.29 3.06 19.06
C ASP A 165 -4.66 3.57 20.46
N VAL A 166 -4.88 2.63 21.38
CA VAL A 166 -5.36 2.93 22.73
C VAL A 166 -4.31 3.70 23.53
N SER A 167 -3.02 3.47 23.26
CA SER A 167 -1.93 4.06 24.03
C SER A 167 -1.56 5.49 23.59
N SER A 168 -1.93 5.91 22.37
CA SER A 168 -1.61 7.26 21.87
C SER A 168 -2.82 8.09 21.44
N ASN A 169 -4.05 7.57 21.59
CA ASN A 169 -5.29 8.18 21.10
C ASN A 169 -5.32 8.48 19.58
N ARG A 170 -4.30 8.07 18.81
CA ARG A 170 -4.35 8.16 17.35
C ARG A 170 -5.43 7.22 16.85
N SER A 171 -6.24 7.71 15.92
CA SER A 171 -7.26 6.94 15.25
C SER A 171 -7.34 7.31 13.79
N ALA A 172 -7.88 6.39 13.00
CA ALA A 172 -8.23 6.64 11.62
C ALA A 172 -9.57 5.97 11.32
N THR A 173 -10.41 6.66 10.55
CA THR A 173 -11.71 6.14 10.11
C THR A 173 -11.77 6.20 8.59
N GLN A 174 -12.24 5.12 7.98
CA GLN A 174 -12.56 5.06 6.56
C GLN A 174 -14.02 4.62 6.41
N GLU A 175 -14.79 5.34 5.60
CA GLU A 175 -16.20 5.04 5.34
C GLU A 175 -16.44 4.89 3.85
N GLY A 176 -17.40 4.04 3.48
CA GLY A 176 -17.72 3.81 2.09
C GLY A 176 -19.00 3.01 1.88
N ALA A 177 -19.66 3.28 0.76
CA ALA A 177 -20.78 2.47 0.32
C ALA A 177 -20.32 1.05 -0.03
N VAL A 178 -21.06 0.04 0.44
CA VAL A 178 -20.84 -1.37 0.14
C VAL A 178 -22.14 -2.03 -0.29
N THR A 179 -22.07 -2.87 -1.31
CA THR A 179 -23.18 -3.73 -1.73
C THR A 179 -22.87 -5.14 -1.28
N ILE A 180 -23.66 -5.64 -0.33
CA ILE A 180 -23.57 -7.03 0.14
C ILE A 180 -24.32 -7.90 -0.88
N PRO A 181 -23.63 -8.79 -1.62
CA PRO A 181 -24.26 -9.60 -2.64
C PRO A 181 -25.12 -10.70 -2.01
N GLN A 182 -26.14 -11.15 -2.74
CA GLN A 182 -26.84 -12.38 -2.43
C GLN A 182 -26.10 -13.57 -3.05
N MET A 183 -25.58 -14.47 -2.21
CA MET A 183 -24.80 -15.62 -2.69
C MET A 183 -25.74 -16.77 -3.07
N ARG A 184 -25.69 -17.21 -4.32
CA ARG A 184 -26.59 -18.23 -4.88
C ARG A 184 -25.79 -19.32 -5.61
N VAL A 185 -26.48 -20.40 -5.99
CA VAL A 185 -25.92 -21.39 -6.93
C VAL A 185 -25.50 -20.68 -8.22
N GLY A 186 -24.32 -21.01 -8.73
CA GLY A 186 -23.71 -20.35 -9.89
C GLY A 186 -22.80 -19.17 -9.54
N HIS A 187 -22.77 -18.71 -8.28
CA HIS A 187 -21.81 -17.70 -7.84
C HIS A 187 -20.48 -18.31 -7.34
N LEU A 188 -19.45 -17.47 -7.35
CA LEU A 188 -18.17 -17.59 -6.69
C LEU A 188 -18.14 -16.65 -5.48
N SER A 189 -17.39 -17.01 -4.43
CA SER A 189 -17.10 -16.07 -3.34
C SER A 189 -16.17 -14.94 -3.80
N THR A 190 -16.00 -13.92 -2.97
CA THR A 190 -14.87 -13.01 -3.16
C THR A 190 -13.55 -13.80 -3.12
N PRO A 191 -12.64 -13.62 -4.10
CA PRO A 191 -11.31 -14.20 -4.03
C PRO A 191 -10.50 -13.51 -2.94
N VAL A 192 -9.90 -14.31 -2.04
CA VAL A 192 -9.13 -13.79 -0.92
C VAL A 192 -7.70 -14.26 -1.04
N LEU A 193 -6.74 -13.32 -1.15
CA LEU A 193 -5.34 -13.66 -0.96
C LEU A 193 -5.16 -14.10 0.49
N VAL A 194 -4.49 -15.24 0.68
CA VAL A 194 -4.35 -15.89 1.97
C VAL A 194 -2.90 -16.28 2.19
N TYR A 195 -2.44 -16.17 3.44
CA TYR A 195 -1.20 -16.79 3.89
C TYR A 195 -1.40 -18.29 4.11
N GLU A 196 -2.56 -18.66 4.66
CA GLU A 196 -2.96 -20.04 4.94
C GLU A 196 -4.46 -20.21 4.69
N ALA A 197 -4.86 -21.37 4.17
CA ALA A 197 -6.28 -21.69 3.99
C ALA A 197 -6.54 -23.19 4.08
N ASN A 198 -7.63 -23.54 4.77
CA ASN A 198 -8.22 -24.87 4.74
C ASN A 198 -9.55 -24.82 3.98
N PRO A 199 -9.83 -25.81 3.11
CA PRO A 199 -11.11 -25.88 2.42
C PRO A 199 -12.28 -25.90 3.40
N ARG A 200 -13.27 -25.04 3.17
CA ARG A 200 -14.51 -25.02 3.95
C ARG A 200 -15.43 -26.15 3.47
N LEU A 201 -16.00 -26.89 4.42
CA LEU A 201 -16.82 -28.08 4.16
C LEU A 201 -18.33 -27.83 4.28
N ARG A 202 -18.72 -26.80 5.05
CA ARG A 202 -20.13 -26.51 5.38
C ARG A 202 -20.45 -25.02 5.34
N LEU A 203 -21.57 -24.67 4.72
CA LEU A 203 -22.10 -23.30 4.65
C LEU A 203 -22.52 -22.66 5.99
N ASP A 204 -22.64 -23.44 7.07
CA ASP A 204 -22.92 -22.93 8.42
C ASP A 204 -21.65 -22.55 9.20
N SER A 205 -20.51 -23.18 8.85
CA SER A 205 -19.20 -22.97 9.46
C SER A 205 -18.50 -21.71 8.95
N LEU A 206 -17.53 -21.17 9.68
CA LEU A 206 -16.69 -20.07 9.19
C LEU A 206 -15.59 -20.62 8.26
N PRO A 207 -15.21 -19.90 7.18
CA PRO A 207 -13.97 -20.19 6.47
C PRO A 207 -12.76 -20.16 7.42
N LYS A 208 -11.90 -21.19 7.34
CA LYS A 208 -10.66 -21.27 8.11
C LYS A 208 -9.50 -20.79 7.25
N ILE A 209 -9.37 -19.48 7.16
CA ILE A 209 -8.34 -18.81 6.36
C ILE A 209 -7.63 -17.73 7.19
N LEU A 210 -6.38 -17.46 6.85
CA LEU A 210 -5.63 -16.30 7.30
C LEU A 210 -5.46 -15.37 6.09
N ALA A 211 -6.31 -14.35 6.01
CA ALA A 211 -6.29 -13.40 4.91
C ALA A 211 -5.00 -12.56 4.88
N SER A 212 -4.56 -12.18 3.68
CA SER A 212 -3.57 -11.13 3.43
C SER A 212 -4.32 -9.83 3.10
N PRO A 213 -4.55 -8.92 4.06
CA PRO A 213 -5.43 -7.76 3.85
C PRO A 213 -4.86 -6.77 2.82
N ARG A 214 -3.52 -6.67 2.77
CA ARG A 214 -2.79 -5.84 1.80
C ARG A 214 -2.79 -6.42 0.39
N SER A 215 -3.19 -7.69 0.25
CA SER A 215 -3.10 -8.43 -1.00
C SER A 215 -1.71 -8.31 -1.63
N SER A 216 -0.66 -8.33 -0.81
CA SER A 216 0.72 -8.10 -1.22
C SER A 216 1.57 -9.36 -1.14
N ALA A 217 2.56 -9.45 -2.02
CA ALA A 217 3.62 -10.45 -2.00
C ALA A 217 4.95 -9.80 -2.38
N VAL A 218 6.07 -10.42 -2.00
CA VAL A 218 7.41 -9.86 -2.16
C VAL A 218 8.20 -10.72 -3.13
N PHE A 219 8.61 -10.14 -4.25
CA PHE A 219 9.41 -10.87 -5.24
C PHE A 219 10.75 -11.32 -4.64
N GLY A 220 11.11 -12.60 -4.80
CA GLY A 220 12.36 -13.17 -4.29
C GLY A 220 12.28 -13.73 -2.87
N GLN A 221 11.32 -13.29 -2.06
CA GLN A 221 10.99 -13.90 -0.77
C GLN A 221 9.86 -14.92 -0.93
N ASP A 222 8.80 -14.53 -1.64
CA ASP A 222 7.65 -15.39 -1.92
C ASP A 222 7.83 -16.06 -3.30
N SER A 223 7.49 -17.36 -3.37
CA SER A 223 7.53 -18.13 -4.62
C SER A 223 6.17 -18.12 -5.36
N SER A 224 5.07 -18.00 -4.62
CA SER A 224 3.71 -17.99 -5.14
C SER A 224 2.78 -17.19 -4.23
N ILE A 225 1.70 -16.69 -4.80
CA ILE A 225 0.54 -16.20 -4.05
C ILE A 225 -0.52 -17.29 -4.00
N SER A 226 -1.26 -17.37 -2.90
CA SER A 226 -2.39 -18.27 -2.76
C SER A 226 -3.70 -17.47 -2.69
N VAL A 227 -4.66 -17.82 -3.54
CA VAL A 227 -5.98 -17.18 -3.59
C VAL A 227 -7.07 -18.20 -3.24
N TYR A 228 -7.67 -18.04 -2.06
CA TYR A 228 -8.81 -18.83 -1.63
C TYR A 228 -10.10 -18.40 -2.33
N LEU A 229 -10.87 -19.38 -2.80
CA LEU A 229 -12.12 -19.19 -3.53
C LEU A 229 -13.12 -20.30 -3.19
N GLU A 230 -14.40 -19.95 -3.10
CA GLU A 230 -15.52 -20.89 -3.01
C GLU A 230 -16.39 -20.79 -4.27
N GLY A 231 -16.95 -21.92 -4.70
CA GLY A 231 -17.96 -22.00 -5.74
C GLY A 231 -19.20 -22.71 -5.20
N TYR A 232 -20.38 -22.17 -5.52
CA TYR A 232 -21.64 -22.68 -4.98
C TYR A 232 -22.44 -23.43 -6.06
N GLY A 233 -22.69 -24.72 -5.81
CA GLY A 233 -23.36 -25.62 -6.74
C GLY A 233 -23.24 -27.08 -6.32
N GLN A 234 -23.80 -27.99 -7.13
CA GLN A 234 -23.88 -29.43 -6.83
C GLN A 234 -22.85 -30.28 -7.59
N GLN A 235 -22.04 -29.65 -8.46
CA GLN A 235 -21.03 -30.31 -9.25
C GLN A 235 -19.96 -30.94 -8.35
N ALA A 236 -19.37 -32.06 -8.77
CA ALA A 236 -18.24 -32.67 -8.07
C ALA A 236 -16.95 -31.85 -8.23
N GLN A 237 -16.81 -31.18 -9.38
CA GLN A 237 -15.67 -30.35 -9.74
C GLN A 237 -16.15 -29.10 -10.47
N LEU A 238 -15.47 -27.98 -10.26
CA LEU A 238 -15.77 -26.72 -10.92
C LEU A 238 -14.50 -26.14 -11.55
N PRO A 239 -14.40 -26.17 -12.89
CA PRO A 239 -13.39 -25.42 -13.61
C PRO A 239 -13.61 -23.92 -13.43
N VAL A 240 -12.55 -23.22 -13.01
CA VAL A 240 -12.49 -21.77 -12.87
C VAL A 240 -11.31 -21.28 -13.68
N THR A 241 -11.58 -20.59 -14.79
CA THR A 241 -10.53 -19.91 -15.55
C THR A 241 -10.06 -18.72 -14.75
N PHE A 242 -8.76 -18.52 -14.65
CA PHE A 242 -8.20 -17.31 -14.06
C PHE A 242 -7.22 -16.62 -15.00
N VAL A 243 -7.25 -15.29 -14.97
CA VAL A 243 -6.42 -14.41 -15.79
C VAL A 243 -5.72 -13.43 -14.88
N VAL A 244 -4.40 -13.33 -15.02
CA VAL A 244 -3.59 -12.32 -14.35
C VAL A 244 -3.30 -11.20 -15.35
N GLN A 245 -3.68 -9.98 -14.98
CA GLN A 245 -3.46 -8.77 -15.76
C GLN A 245 -2.66 -7.76 -14.94
N ASN A 246 -1.62 -7.17 -15.52
CA ASN A 246 -0.92 -6.07 -14.86
C ASN A 246 -1.73 -4.76 -14.91
N ASP A 247 -1.19 -3.72 -14.29
CA ASP A 247 -1.73 -2.36 -14.28
C ASP A 247 -2.02 -1.74 -15.67
N ARG A 248 -1.37 -2.23 -16.73
CA ARG A 248 -1.61 -1.84 -18.13
C ARG A 248 -2.64 -2.71 -18.85
N GLY A 249 -3.22 -3.70 -18.18
CA GLY A 249 -4.18 -4.65 -18.77
C GLY A 249 -3.55 -5.75 -19.61
N VAL A 250 -2.22 -5.85 -19.66
CA VAL A 250 -1.51 -6.93 -20.36
C VAL A 250 -1.69 -8.22 -19.57
N VAL A 251 -2.13 -9.28 -20.26
CA VAL A 251 -2.33 -10.60 -19.68
C VAL A 251 -0.98 -11.32 -19.59
N THR A 252 -0.52 -11.61 -18.37
CA THR A 252 0.76 -12.30 -18.11
C THR A 252 0.56 -13.81 -17.86
N LEU A 253 -0.65 -14.20 -17.47
CA LEU A 253 -1.05 -15.58 -17.26
C LEU A 253 -2.53 -15.75 -17.54
N ARG A 254 -2.87 -16.85 -18.22
CA ARG A 254 -4.20 -17.40 -18.30
C ARG A 254 -4.09 -18.90 -18.06
N ASP A 255 -4.89 -19.41 -17.14
CA ASP A 255 -4.90 -20.83 -16.80
C ASP A 255 -6.27 -21.20 -16.20
N THR A 256 -6.48 -22.48 -15.89
CA THR A 256 -7.72 -23.00 -15.30
C THR A 256 -7.40 -23.79 -14.04
N ALA A 257 -8.01 -23.38 -12.93
CA ALA A 257 -8.00 -24.14 -11.69
C ALA A 257 -9.27 -25.00 -11.58
N ILE A 258 -9.18 -26.14 -10.89
CA ILE A 258 -10.35 -26.99 -10.63
C ILE A 258 -10.65 -26.97 -9.13
N LEU A 259 -11.75 -26.32 -8.74
CA LEU A 259 -12.25 -26.40 -7.37
C LEU A 259 -12.93 -27.74 -7.16
N GLN A 260 -12.53 -28.46 -6.11
CA GLN A 260 -13.12 -29.75 -5.74
C GLN A 260 -14.29 -29.54 -4.80
N ARG A 261 -15.26 -30.47 -4.84
CA ARG A 261 -16.37 -30.47 -3.89
C ARG A 261 -15.88 -30.85 -2.49
N GLN A 262 -16.26 -30.04 -1.53
CA GLN A 262 -15.89 -30.12 -0.12
C GLN A 262 -17.19 -30.06 0.70
N GLY A 263 -17.73 -31.23 1.02
CA GLY A 263 -19.05 -31.32 1.67
C GLY A 263 -20.16 -30.74 0.78
N ASN A 264 -20.74 -29.60 1.19
CA ASN A 264 -21.88 -28.97 0.51
C ASN A 264 -21.54 -27.75 -0.36
N LEU A 265 -20.26 -27.48 -0.62
CA LEU A 265 -19.79 -26.44 -1.54
C LEU A 265 -18.54 -26.91 -2.29
N LEU A 266 -18.05 -26.12 -3.25
CA LEU A 266 -16.71 -26.29 -3.81
C LEU A 266 -15.80 -25.23 -3.20
N SER A 267 -14.59 -25.60 -2.78
CA SER A 267 -13.63 -24.64 -2.22
C SER A 267 -12.19 -25.08 -2.43
N GLY A 268 -11.29 -24.13 -2.47
CA GLY A 268 -9.86 -24.39 -2.65
C GLY A 268 -9.03 -23.11 -2.69
N ALA A 269 -7.72 -23.30 -2.67
CA ALA A 269 -6.74 -22.23 -2.88
C ALA A 269 -6.06 -22.43 -4.23
N VAL A 270 -6.07 -21.39 -5.07
CA VAL A 270 -5.37 -21.36 -6.34
C VAL A 270 -3.99 -20.74 -6.11
N ASN A 271 -2.94 -21.51 -6.35
CA ASN A 271 -1.56 -21.04 -6.22
C ASN A 271 -1.08 -20.48 -7.56
N ILE A 272 -0.66 -19.21 -7.55
CA ILE A 272 -0.20 -18.50 -8.74
C ILE A 272 1.28 -18.17 -8.55
N PRO A 273 2.19 -18.67 -9.40
CA PRO A 273 3.61 -18.34 -9.29
C PRO A 273 3.83 -16.83 -9.44
N ILE A 274 4.58 -16.22 -8.51
CA ILE A 274 4.82 -14.77 -8.52
C ILE A 274 5.55 -14.32 -9.79
N SER A 275 6.39 -15.19 -10.36
CA SER A 275 7.04 -14.97 -11.66
C SER A 275 6.06 -14.71 -12.80
N ARG A 276 4.78 -15.09 -12.66
CA ARG A 276 3.73 -14.90 -13.66
C ARG A 276 2.82 -13.71 -13.39
N VAL A 277 2.95 -13.05 -12.23
CA VAL A 277 2.10 -11.90 -11.85
C VAL A 277 2.70 -10.57 -12.33
N SER A 278 3.99 -10.55 -12.71
CA SER A 278 4.81 -9.34 -12.88
C SER A 278 4.94 -8.55 -11.58
N ILE A 279 6.01 -7.77 -11.45
CA ILE A 279 6.14 -6.85 -10.32
C ILE A 279 5.25 -5.61 -10.55
N GLY A 280 4.67 -5.08 -9.47
CA GLY A 280 3.73 -3.97 -9.47
C GLY A 280 2.31 -4.41 -9.10
N ILE A 281 1.33 -3.59 -9.50
CA ILE A 281 -0.09 -3.90 -9.30
C ILE A 281 -0.56 -4.83 -10.42
N ALA A 282 -1.25 -5.90 -10.02
CA ALA A 282 -1.94 -6.81 -10.91
C ALA A 282 -3.36 -7.08 -10.41
N ASN A 283 -4.23 -7.51 -11.31
CA ASN A 283 -5.55 -8.03 -10.99
C ASN A 283 -5.61 -9.50 -11.40
N VAL A 284 -6.13 -10.33 -10.49
CA VAL A 284 -6.46 -11.73 -10.79
C VAL A 284 -7.97 -11.84 -10.91
N THR A 285 -8.42 -12.12 -12.13
CA THR A 285 -9.83 -12.30 -12.46
C THR A 285 -10.13 -13.79 -12.57
N PHE A 286 -11.14 -14.26 -11.84
CA PHE A 286 -11.63 -15.63 -11.89
C PHE A 286 -13.01 -15.64 -12.55
N THR A 287 -13.16 -16.47 -13.57
CA THR A 287 -14.41 -16.68 -14.30
C THR A 287 -14.82 -18.12 -14.18
N ARG A 288 -16.07 -18.32 -13.79
CA ARG A 288 -16.65 -19.65 -13.62
C ARG A 288 -16.88 -20.31 -14.99
N GLY A 289 -16.59 -21.61 -15.13
CA GLY A 289 -16.67 -22.29 -16.44
C GLY A 289 -18.08 -22.68 -16.91
N ASP A 290 -19.04 -22.76 -15.99
CA ASP A 290 -20.42 -23.23 -16.24
C ASP A 290 -21.48 -22.14 -15.99
N ALA A 291 -21.06 -20.90 -15.72
CA ALA A 291 -21.94 -19.75 -15.47
C ALA A 291 -21.24 -18.44 -15.89
N THR A 292 -21.99 -17.34 -15.95
CA THR A 292 -21.45 -16.01 -16.32
C THR A 292 -20.86 -15.25 -15.13
N ASP A 293 -20.58 -15.93 -14.01
CA ASP A 293 -20.06 -15.26 -12.82
C ASP A 293 -18.56 -15.01 -12.91
N THR A 294 -18.15 -13.80 -12.55
CA THR A 294 -16.77 -13.33 -12.61
C THR A 294 -16.46 -12.48 -11.39
N VAL A 295 -15.37 -12.81 -10.72
CA VAL A 295 -14.90 -12.13 -9.52
C VAL A 295 -13.41 -11.79 -9.67
N ARG A 296 -12.94 -10.77 -8.96
CA ARG A 296 -11.55 -10.29 -9.07
C ARG A 296 -10.98 -9.93 -7.73
N THR A 297 -9.66 -10.02 -7.62
CA THR A 297 -8.90 -9.48 -6.50
C THR A 297 -7.65 -8.75 -7.02
N PRO A 298 -7.32 -7.58 -6.45
CA PRO A 298 -6.02 -6.98 -6.71
C PRO A 298 -4.93 -7.81 -6.04
N VAL A 299 -3.72 -7.68 -6.58
CA VAL A 299 -2.47 -8.20 -6.02
C VAL A 299 -1.41 -7.13 -6.21
N PHE A 300 -0.62 -6.88 -5.19
CA PHE A 300 0.59 -6.08 -5.30
C PHE A 300 1.82 -6.96 -5.11
N VAL A 301 2.64 -7.10 -6.14
CA VAL A 301 3.94 -7.74 -6.02
C VAL A 301 4.97 -6.63 -5.82
N SER A 302 5.62 -6.59 -4.66
CA SER A 302 6.68 -5.64 -4.33
C SER A 302 8.04 -6.13 -4.83
N PHE A 303 8.98 -5.20 -4.93
CA PHE A 303 10.38 -5.42 -5.28
C PHE A 303 11.26 -5.81 -4.07
N GLY A 304 10.69 -5.78 -2.87
CA GLY A 304 11.38 -5.94 -1.57
C GLY A 304 10.50 -5.44 -0.41
N ASN A 305 10.92 -5.72 0.82
CA ASN A 305 10.15 -5.37 2.03
C ASN A 305 10.12 -3.87 2.33
N ASP A 306 11.17 -3.14 1.95
CA ASP A 306 11.33 -1.71 2.25
C ASP A 306 11.11 -0.79 1.05
N ILE A 307 10.73 -1.36 -0.09
CA ILE A 307 10.41 -0.58 -1.28
C ILE A 307 8.97 -0.08 -1.17
N PRO A 308 8.71 1.24 -1.25
CA PRO A 308 7.35 1.75 -1.17
C PRO A 308 6.46 1.15 -2.26
N LEU A 309 5.16 1.11 -1.99
CA LEU A 309 4.18 0.63 -2.96
C LEU A 309 4.14 1.57 -4.16
N MET A 310 4.67 1.12 -5.29
CA MET A 310 4.69 1.90 -6.51
C MET A 310 4.70 0.99 -7.74
N SER A 311 4.39 1.56 -8.90
CA SER A 311 4.51 0.86 -10.17
C SER A 311 5.98 0.61 -10.53
N PHE A 312 6.26 -0.32 -11.44
CA PHE A 312 7.63 -0.55 -11.92
C PHE A 312 8.23 0.70 -12.58
N GLU A 313 7.45 1.46 -13.34
CA GLU A 313 7.94 2.69 -13.99
C GLU A 313 8.29 3.77 -12.96
N GLU A 314 7.46 3.91 -11.94
CA GLU A 314 7.72 4.84 -10.84
C GLU A 314 8.98 4.44 -10.07
N LEU A 315 9.18 3.12 -9.83
CA LEU A 315 10.43 2.62 -9.27
C LEU A 315 11.63 3.04 -10.12
N LEU A 316 11.60 2.77 -11.42
CA LEU A 316 12.70 3.13 -12.32
C LEU A 316 12.90 4.65 -12.41
N SER A 317 11.83 5.44 -12.32
CA SER A 317 11.86 6.90 -12.23
C SER A 317 12.60 7.35 -10.98
N GLN A 318 12.28 6.74 -9.83
CA GLN A 318 12.88 7.07 -8.55
C GLN A 318 14.35 6.62 -8.45
N LEU A 319 14.78 5.57 -9.16
CA LEU A 319 16.17 5.09 -9.16
C LEU A 319 17.16 5.95 -9.98
N ARG A 320 16.70 7.04 -10.61
CA ARG A 320 17.52 7.86 -11.53
C ARG A 320 18.78 8.49 -10.93
N TYR A 321 18.85 8.62 -9.60
CA TYR A 321 20.04 9.14 -8.91
C TYR A 321 20.87 8.03 -8.26
N TYR A 322 20.47 6.77 -8.43
CA TYR A 322 21.17 5.60 -7.90
C TYR A 322 21.77 4.73 -9.01
N VAL A 323 21.09 4.62 -10.14
CA VAL A 323 21.43 3.69 -11.23
C VAL A 323 21.72 4.46 -12.52
N ALA A 324 22.72 4.01 -13.27
CA ALA A 324 23.07 4.56 -14.56
C ALA A 324 21.90 4.48 -15.58
N SER A 325 21.80 5.50 -16.43
CA SER A 325 20.62 5.69 -17.31
C SER A 325 20.43 4.58 -18.36
N ASP A 326 21.53 3.98 -18.82
CA ASP A 326 21.57 2.83 -19.73
C ASP A 326 21.05 1.57 -19.04
N ARG A 327 21.48 1.31 -17.80
CA ARG A 327 20.99 0.20 -16.99
C ARG A 327 19.50 0.34 -16.64
N LEU A 328 19.04 1.55 -16.31
CA LEU A 328 17.60 1.83 -16.13
C LEU A 328 16.79 1.64 -17.41
N ARG A 329 17.36 1.98 -18.57
CA ARG A 329 16.73 1.75 -19.87
C ARG A 329 16.55 0.26 -20.14
N ALA A 330 17.60 -0.54 -19.91
CA ALA A 330 17.53 -2.00 -20.07
C ALA A 330 16.45 -2.63 -19.17
N LEU A 331 16.33 -2.17 -17.91
CA LEU A 331 15.25 -2.62 -17.01
C LEU A 331 13.87 -2.22 -17.53
N ARG A 332 13.70 -0.99 -18.04
CA ARG A 332 12.42 -0.50 -18.56
C ARG A 332 11.94 -1.28 -19.80
N GLU A 333 12.87 -1.64 -20.68
CA GLU A 333 12.61 -2.38 -21.92
C GLU A 333 12.35 -3.87 -21.67
N THR A 334 12.54 -4.35 -20.44
CA THR A 334 12.26 -5.75 -20.07
C THR A 334 10.76 -6.04 -20.16
N ALA A 335 10.42 -7.12 -20.86
CA ALA A 335 9.06 -7.66 -20.96
C ALA A 335 8.46 -7.91 -19.57
N ALA A 336 7.16 -7.69 -19.40
CA ALA A 336 6.51 -7.70 -18.07
C ALA A 336 6.75 -9.01 -17.29
N GLU A 337 6.73 -10.13 -18.00
CA GLU A 337 6.96 -11.48 -17.47
C GLU A 337 8.40 -11.69 -17.00
N GLN A 338 9.36 -10.95 -17.56
CA GLN A 338 10.78 -11.06 -17.25
C GLN A 338 11.26 -10.03 -16.22
N ARG A 339 10.45 -9.01 -15.89
CA ARG A 339 10.81 -7.93 -14.95
C ARG A 339 11.26 -8.46 -13.60
N GLY A 340 10.62 -9.52 -13.11
CA GLY A 340 11.01 -10.16 -11.86
C GLY A 340 12.44 -10.68 -11.88
N ALA A 341 12.77 -11.47 -12.90
CA ALA A 341 14.11 -12.02 -13.06
C ALA A 341 15.15 -10.92 -13.30
N ALA A 342 14.84 -9.91 -14.12
CA ALA A 342 15.70 -8.77 -14.37
C ALA A 342 15.96 -7.95 -13.09
N TRP A 343 14.94 -7.77 -12.26
CA TRP A 343 15.08 -7.11 -10.97
C TRP A 343 15.93 -7.90 -9.98
N ALA A 344 15.71 -9.22 -9.87
CA ALA A 344 16.55 -10.05 -9.00
C ALA A 344 18.01 -10.07 -9.45
N ALA A 345 18.26 -10.11 -10.76
CA ALA A 345 19.61 -9.97 -11.32
C ALA A 345 20.21 -8.59 -11.01
N PHE A 346 19.39 -7.53 -11.08
CA PHE A 346 19.79 -6.18 -10.71
C PHE A 346 20.19 -6.10 -9.23
N LEU A 347 19.36 -6.59 -8.31
CA LEU A 347 19.67 -6.61 -6.88
C LEU A 347 21.00 -7.31 -6.62
N ARG A 348 21.16 -8.55 -7.13
CA ARG A 348 22.37 -9.36 -6.90
C ARG A 348 23.66 -8.69 -7.39
N SER A 349 23.61 -7.97 -8.50
CA SER A 349 24.79 -7.33 -9.10
C SER A 349 25.03 -5.90 -8.62
N SER A 350 24.08 -5.30 -7.89
CA SER A 350 24.20 -3.96 -7.33
C SER A 350 24.41 -3.95 -5.82
N ASP A 351 24.29 -5.10 -5.18
CA ASP A 351 24.42 -5.26 -3.74
C ASP A 351 25.87 -5.07 -3.28
N PRO A 352 26.17 -4.04 -2.48
CA PRO A 352 27.52 -3.82 -1.95
C PRO A 352 27.93 -4.83 -0.87
N ALA A 353 26.97 -5.52 -0.24
CA ALA A 353 27.19 -6.39 0.90
C ALA A 353 26.34 -7.68 0.84
N PRO A 354 26.59 -8.60 -0.14
CA PRO A 354 25.76 -9.79 -0.38
C PRO A 354 25.77 -10.83 0.77
N ALA A 355 26.52 -10.56 1.84
CA ALA A 355 26.53 -11.36 3.05
C ALA A 355 25.31 -11.11 3.95
N THR A 356 24.56 -10.02 3.72
CA THR A 356 23.30 -9.75 4.41
C THR A 356 22.11 -10.09 3.50
N PRO A 357 20.93 -10.42 4.07
CA PRO A 357 19.72 -10.64 3.28
C PRO A 357 19.13 -9.36 2.66
N GLU A 358 19.60 -8.18 3.07
CA GLU A 358 19.01 -6.88 2.77
C GLU A 358 19.92 -6.09 1.83
N HIS A 359 19.37 -5.26 0.94
CA HIS A 359 20.17 -4.38 0.07
C HIS A 359 20.33 -3.01 0.72
N GLU A 360 21.36 -2.84 1.55
CA GLU A 360 21.50 -1.63 2.40
C GLU A 360 21.65 -0.35 1.58
N GLY A 361 22.24 -0.46 0.38
CA GLY A 361 22.40 0.65 -0.55
C GLY A 361 21.05 1.21 -1.02
N LEU A 362 20.14 0.33 -1.44
CA LEU A 362 18.79 0.72 -1.83
C LEU A 362 17.94 1.19 -0.65
N GLN A 363 18.04 0.55 0.50
CA GLN A 363 17.34 1.00 1.71
C GLN A 363 17.75 2.44 2.08
N THR A 364 19.05 2.71 2.11
CA THR A 364 19.59 4.05 2.38
C THR A 364 19.12 5.06 1.34
N TYR A 365 19.10 4.66 0.07
CA TYR A 365 18.63 5.50 -1.03
C TYR A 365 17.14 5.89 -0.87
N PHE A 366 16.26 4.92 -0.63
CA PHE A 366 14.82 5.20 -0.44
C PHE A 366 14.54 5.98 0.85
N ALA A 367 15.32 5.76 1.91
CA ALA A 367 15.26 6.57 3.12
C ALA A 367 15.57 8.04 2.83
N ARG A 368 16.62 8.33 2.05
CA ARG A 368 16.95 9.69 1.61
C ARG A 368 15.87 10.28 0.71
N LEU A 369 15.30 9.49 -0.19
CA LEU A 369 14.19 9.93 -1.05
C LEU A 369 12.98 10.37 -0.25
N SER A 370 12.59 9.59 0.76
CA SER A 370 11.50 9.94 1.68
C SER A 370 11.79 11.26 2.42
N GLN A 371 13.00 11.40 2.99
CA GLN A 371 13.43 12.63 3.66
C GLN A 371 13.46 13.85 2.73
N ALA A 372 13.92 13.68 1.50
CA ALA A 372 13.96 14.75 0.51
C ALA A 372 12.56 15.30 0.22
N ASN A 373 11.56 14.43 0.17
CA ASN A 373 10.19 14.84 -0.05
C ASN A 373 9.55 15.59 1.11
N LEU A 374 9.97 15.26 2.35
CA LEU A 374 9.53 15.99 3.53
C LEU A 374 10.18 17.38 3.61
N ARG A 375 11.47 17.48 3.26
CA ARG A 375 12.29 18.68 3.49
C ARG A 375 12.33 19.67 2.33
N PHE A 376 12.25 19.20 1.10
CA PHE A 376 12.55 20.00 -0.10
C PHE A 376 11.37 20.14 -1.05
N ARG A 377 10.14 20.01 -0.54
CA ARG A 377 8.95 20.38 -1.30
C ARG A 377 8.93 21.90 -1.49
N GLU A 378 8.79 22.35 -2.74
CA GLU A 378 8.75 23.77 -3.07
C GLU A 378 7.30 24.26 -3.13
N ASP A 379 7.02 25.41 -2.52
CA ASP A 379 5.68 25.98 -2.49
C ASP A 379 5.19 26.38 -3.89
N GLY A 380 3.92 26.08 -4.17
CA GLY A 380 3.30 26.34 -5.48
C GLY A 380 3.81 25.45 -6.63
N ALA A 381 4.75 24.53 -6.38
CA ALA A 381 5.20 23.55 -7.37
C ALA A 381 4.49 22.21 -7.15
N SER A 382 3.85 21.66 -8.19
CA SER A 382 3.32 20.29 -8.17
C SER A 382 4.41 19.21 -8.24
N ARG A 383 5.68 19.55 -7.99
CA ARG A 383 6.82 18.62 -8.08
C ARG A 383 7.14 18.05 -6.70
N SER A 384 7.38 16.75 -6.65
CA SER A 384 7.88 16.09 -5.45
C SER A 384 9.23 16.67 -5.00
N GLY A 385 9.47 16.71 -3.68
CA GLY A 385 10.69 17.32 -3.13
C GLY A 385 11.98 16.65 -3.60
N TRP A 386 11.96 15.34 -3.88
CA TRP A 386 13.09 14.60 -4.46
C TRP A 386 13.48 15.07 -5.88
N LEU A 387 12.58 15.77 -6.59
CA LEU A 387 12.84 16.37 -7.91
C LEU A 387 13.33 17.82 -7.83
N SER A 388 13.33 18.45 -6.65
CA SER A 388 13.93 19.77 -6.46
C SER A 388 15.46 19.69 -6.59
N ASP A 389 16.11 20.83 -6.81
CA ASP A 389 17.57 20.84 -6.92
C ASP A 389 18.26 20.46 -5.61
N ARG A 390 17.70 20.86 -4.46
CA ARG A 390 18.21 20.40 -3.14
C ARG A 390 17.90 18.92 -2.92
N GLY A 391 16.70 18.49 -3.31
CA GLY A 391 16.29 17.09 -3.18
C GLY A 391 17.12 16.13 -4.00
N LYS A 392 17.41 16.42 -5.27
CA LYS A 392 18.23 15.55 -6.12
C LYS A 392 19.64 15.37 -5.57
N VAL A 393 20.26 16.46 -5.08
CA VAL A 393 21.60 16.43 -4.47
C VAL A 393 21.57 15.61 -3.19
N TYR A 394 20.58 15.85 -2.33
CA TYR A 394 20.41 15.11 -1.08
C TYR A 394 20.20 13.61 -1.29
N VAL A 395 19.36 13.23 -2.27
CA VAL A 395 19.07 11.82 -2.55
C VAL A 395 20.31 11.09 -3.04
N ALA A 396 21.06 11.71 -3.96
CA ALA A 396 22.30 11.14 -4.49
C ALA A 396 23.44 11.08 -3.45
N LEU A 397 23.72 12.21 -2.77
CA LEU A 397 24.93 12.37 -1.96
C LEU A 397 24.71 12.16 -0.46
N GLY A 398 23.46 12.26 0.02
CA GLY A 398 23.12 12.23 1.45
C GLY A 398 23.12 13.62 2.11
N GLU A 399 23.11 13.62 3.44
CA GLU A 399 23.28 14.84 4.24
C GLU A 399 24.64 15.50 3.91
N PRO A 400 24.68 16.82 3.74
CA PRO A 400 25.95 17.54 3.70
C PRO A 400 26.63 17.50 5.07
N ASP A 401 27.96 17.52 5.08
CA ASP A 401 28.75 17.62 6.31
C ASP A 401 28.52 18.98 6.99
N GLN A 402 28.38 20.03 6.19
CA GLN A 402 28.02 21.37 6.63
C GLN A 402 27.03 22.02 5.66
N ALA A 403 26.02 22.68 6.22
CA ALA A 403 25.09 23.52 5.47
C ALA A 403 24.94 24.88 6.15
N TYR A 404 25.19 25.97 5.42
CA TYR A 404 24.98 27.32 5.91
C TYR A 404 24.27 28.18 4.88
N GLU A 405 23.52 29.17 5.37
CA GLU A 405 22.74 30.09 4.57
C GLU A 405 23.29 31.51 4.69
N GLN A 406 23.40 32.20 3.57
CA GLN A 406 23.79 33.60 3.47
C GLN A 406 22.67 34.40 2.81
N THR A 407 22.35 35.56 3.38
CA THR A 407 21.41 36.49 2.80
C THR A 407 22.15 37.58 2.01
N SER A 408 21.54 37.99 0.90
CA SER A 408 21.99 39.11 0.07
C SER A 408 20.96 40.23 0.16
N ASN A 409 21.43 41.47 0.25
CA ASN A 409 20.57 42.67 0.26
C ASN A 409 20.00 43.02 -1.13
N ALA A 410 20.30 42.22 -2.15
CA ALA A 410 19.75 42.34 -3.49
C ALA A 410 19.17 40.98 -3.96
N PRO A 411 18.13 40.99 -4.82
CA PRO A 411 17.59 39.77 -5.41
C PRO A 411 18.61 39.08 -6.32
N LEU A 412 18.60 37.75 -6.33
CA LEU A 412 19.53 36.93 -7.13
C LEU A 412 18.94 36.52 -8.50
N SER A 413 17.64 36.72 -8.68
CA SER A 413 16.93 36.45 -9.93
C SER A 413 15.90 37.54 -10.21
N ARG A 414 15.62 37.79 -11.50
CA ARG A 414 14.57 38.71 -11.95
C ARG A 414 13.16 38.25 -11.59
N SER A 415 12.99 36.95 -11.34
CA SER A 415 11.73 36.35 -10.89
C SER A 415 11.52 36.44 -9.37
N SER A 416 12.48 37.00 -8.62
CA SER A 416 12.37 37.12 -7.17
C SER A 416 11.28 38.11 -6.80
N VAL A 417 10.35 37.67 -5.95
CA VAL A 417 9.32 38.53 -5.34
C VAL A 417 9.83 39.15 -4.03
N SER A 418 10.88 38.57 -3.44
CA SER A 418 11.62 39.13 -2.31
C SER A 418 12.64 40.17 -2.78
N GLY A 419 12.79 41.26 -2.03
CA GLY A 419 13.88 42.23 -2.22
C GLY A 419 15.25 41.74 -1.71
N ARG A 420 15.30 40.59 -1.05
CA ARG A 420 16.52 39.96 -0.54
C ARG A 420 16.75 38.60 -1.20
N GLY A 421 17.99 38.34 -1.59
CA GLY A 421 18.46 37.05 -2.06
C GLY A 421 18.83 36.12 -0.91
N ARG A 422 18.72 34.81 -1.13
CA ARG A 422 19.18 33.78 -0.19
C ARG A 422 20.02 32.76 -0.93
N ILE A 423 21.16 32.40 -0.33
CA ILE A 423 22.13 31.44 -0.87
C ILE A 423 22.37 30.37 0.19
N GLN A 424 22.36 29.09 -0.20
CA GLN A 424 22.77 27.99 0.66
C GLN A 424 24.02 27.32 0.10
N TYR A 425 24.96 27.00 0.99
CA TYR A 425 26.18 26.29 0.68
C TYR A 425 26.13 24.93 1.36
N TRP A 426 26.30 23.87 0.60
CA TRP A 426 26.36 22.49 1.09
C TRP A 426 27.74 21.92 0.81
N GLU A 427 28.45 21.50 1.86
CA GLU A 427 29.80 20.98 1.77
C GLU A 427 29.82 19.46 1.97
N TYR A 428 30.49 18.77 1.05
CA TYR A 428 30.68 17.31 1.09
C TYR A 428 32.19 17.00 1.06
N SER A 429 32.78 16.87 2.24
CA SER A 429 34.21 16.62 2.46
C SER A 429 34.69 15.33 1.78
N GLN A 430 33.88 14.26 1.86
CA GLN A 430 34.15 12.96 1.23
C GLN A 430 34.34 13.07 -0.29
N TYR A 431 33.62 13.99 -0.94
CA TYR A 431 33.66 14.21 -2.40
C TYR A 431 34.49 15.44 -2.79
N ARG A 432 34.94 16.22 -1.80
CA ARG A 432 35.65 17.50 -1.97
C ARG A 432 34.91 18.49 -2.86
N VAL A 433 33.59 18.58 -2.71
CA VAL A 433 32.74 19.54 -3.44
C VAL A 433 31.98 20.45 -2.51
N ARG A 434 31.71 21.68 -2.97
CA ARG A 434 30.82 22.64 -2.32
C ARG A 434 29.76 23.08 -3.31
N LEU A 435 28.53 22.66 -3.06
CA LEU A 435 27.40 22.94 -3.93
C LEU A 435 26.66 24.19 -3.44
N VAL A 436 26.36 25.09 -4.36
CA VAL A 436 25.74 26.38 -4.08
C VAL A 436 24.33 26.43 -4.65
N PHE A 437 23.37 26.74 -3.78
CA PHE A 437 21.96 26.92 -4.13
C PHE A 437 21.55 28.37 -3.90
N TYR A 438 20.58 28.85 -4.67
CA TYR A 438 19.96 30.16 -4.45
C TYR A 438 18.44 30.09 -4.53
N ASP A 439 17.75 30.94 -3.77
CA ASP A 439 16.30 31.08 -3.84
C ASP A 439 15.92 31.95 -5.06
N GLU A 440 15.35 31.32 -6.09
CA GLU A 440 15.01 31.94 -7.38
C GLU A 440 13.80 32.88 -7.27
N THR A 441 12.87 32.60 -6.36
CA THR A 441 11.62 33.36 -6.21
C THR A 441 11.58 34.17 -4.92
N GLY A 442 12.45 33.86 -3.96
CA GLY A 442 12.45 34.46 -2.62
C GLY A 442 11.38 33.87 -1.69
N ILE A 443 10.66 32.85 -2.14
CA ILE A 443 9.63 32.13 -1.37
C ILE A 443 9.95 30.63 -1.27
N GLY A 444 11.24 30.26 -1.37
CA GLY A 444 11.70 28.90 -1.13
C GLY A 444 11.72 27.99 -2.36
N ARG A 445 11.81 28.54 -3.58
CA ARG A 445 12.14 27.75 -4.78
C ARG A 445 13.65 27.80 -4.98
N TRP A 446 14.34 26.72 -4.67
CA TRP A 446 15.80 26.70 -4.62
C TRP A 446 16.37 26.11 -5.90
N ARG A 447 17.36 26.79 -6.47
CA ARG A 447 18.06 26.37 -7.68
C ARG A 447 19.53 26.11 -7.40
N LEU A 448 20.06 25.04 -7.97
CA LEU A 448 21.49 24.75 -7.99
C LEU A 448 22.16 25.70 -9.01
N THR A 449 23.30 26.30 -8.66
CA THR A 449 24.02 27.13 -9.63
C THR A 449 24.56 26.27 -10.78
N PRO A 450 24.70 26.81 -12.01
CA PRO A 450 25.20 26.03 -13.15
C PRO A 450 26.56 25.38 -12.92
N ALA A 451 27.47 26.05 -12.22
CA ALA A 451 28.77 25.48 -11.84
C ALA A 451 28.60 24.28 -10.88
N SER A 452 27.76 24.44 -9.87
CA SER A 452 27.47 23.36 -8.92
C SER A 452 26.70 22.20 -9.57
N GLU A 453 25.88 22.46 -10.60
CA GLU A 453 25.23 21.41 -11.38
C GLU A 453 26.27 20.52 -12.07
N VAL A 454 27.26 21.10 -12.73
CA VAL A 454 28.33 20.33 -13.39
C VAL A 454 29.14 19.54 -12.37
N GLU A 455 29.51 20.14 -11.23
CA GLU A 455 30.21 19.44 -10.15
C GLU A 455 29.38 18.26 -9.60
N PHE A 456 28.09 18.49 -9.33
CA PHE A 456 27.17 17.47 -8.86
C PHE A 456 27.06 16.31 -9.86
N GLN A 457 26.85 16.58 -11.15
CA GLN A 457 26.72 15.54 -12.16
C GLN A 457 27.99 14.69 -12.28
N ASN A 458 29.18 15.32 -12.18
CA ASN A 458 30.45 14.62 -12.20
C ASN A 458 30.65 13.69 -10.99
N VAL A 459 30.26 14.13 -9.79
CA VAL A 459 30.30 13.28 -8.58
C VAL A 459 29.28 12.15 -8.72
N ASN A 460 28.03 12.47 -9.03
CA ASN A 460 26.95 11.49 -9.13
C ASN A 460 27.28 10.39 -10.15
N ALA A 461 27.79 10.74 -11.34
CA ALA A 461 28.16 9.78 -12.38
C ALA A 461 29.20 8.72 -11.97
N ARG A 462 29.99 9.00 -10.93
CA ARG A 462 30.97 8.06 -10.32
C ARG A 462 30.33 7.16 -9.27
N LEU A 463 29.23 7.59 -8.66
CA LEU A 463 28.51 6.88 -7.61
C LEU A 463 27.39 5.97 -8.17
N LEU A 464 26.92 6.23 -9.39
CA LEU A 464 25.86 5.43 -10.00
C LEU A 464 26.27 3.96 -10.14
N VAL A 465 25.34 3.08 -9.77
CA VAL A 465 25.40 1.64 -10.03
C VAL A 465 25.32 1.39 -11.54
N ARG A 466 26.31 0.69 -12.09
CA ARG A 466 26.46 0.39 -13.52
C ARG A 466 26.25 -1.05 -13.86
#